data_AF-A0A3C1ZX01-F1
#
_entry.id   AF-A0A3C1ZX01-F1
#
_cell.length_a   1.000
_cell.length_b   1.000
_cell.length_c   1.000
_cell.angle_alpha   90.00
_cell.angle_beta   90.00
_cell.angle_gamma   90.00
#
_symmetry.space_group_name_H-M   'P 1'
#
loop_
_entity.id
_entity.type
_entity.pdbx_description
1 polymer ?
#
loop_
_entity_poly.entity_id
_entity_poly.type
_entity_poly.pdbx_seq_one_letter_code
_entity_poly.pdbx_strand_id
1 'polypeptide(L)'
;MRELIFRWLETGTRESNSGGLNNTIRISNFVGLFYATLIGVPFIIITFIFVRTLVWVPIGGTAMFLMILPFNHIELYRTSRIVLSLAPITLANIYSAYLLEEGQDLPESLALIVGCFVVMPFSLFEWADRKYGCILAGLGGVTYLLQPVYAGWFHLDTSIDLSIFESGPLRVIVAALALLCMGGLLLTLVYRNSVLENKWS
;
A
#
# COMPACT_ATOMS: atom_id res chain seq x y z
N MET A 1 20.29 15.13 1.81
CA MET A 1 19.19 14.21 1.39
C MET A 1 19.46 12.77 1.79
N ARG A 2 20.59 12.15 1.41
CA ARG A 2 20.97 10.78 1.80
C ARG A 2 20.84 10.52 3.31
N GLU A 3 21.44 11.38 4.13
CA GLU A 3 21.43 11.23 5.60
C GLU A 3 20.01 11.23 6.20
N LEU A 4 19.10 12.04 5.65
CA LEU A 4 17.71 12.11 6.10
C LEU A 4 16.98 10.78 5.86
N ILE A 5 17.17 10.19 4.68
CA ILE A 5 16.57 8.88 4.32
C ILE A 5 17.08 7.80 5.26
N PHE A 6 18.40 7.76 5.53
CA PHE A 6 18.96 6.81 6.49
C PHE A 6 18.37 6.99 7.90
N ARG A 7 18.22 8.23 8.38
CA ARG A 7 17.59 8.51 9.68
C ARG A 7 16.13 8.03 9.73
N TRP A 8 15.36 8.21 8.66
CA TRP A 8 13.98 7.71 8.60
C TRP A 8 13.93 6.18 8.58
N LEU A 9 14.83 5.52 7.85
CA LEU A 9 14.90 4.06 7.83
C LEU A 9 15.26 3.47 9.20
N GLU A 10 16.13 4.13 9.96
CA GLU A 10 16.51 3.73 11.33
C GLU A 10 15.49 4.16 12.41
N THR A 11 14.39 4.83 12.04
CA THR A 11 13.42 5.28 13.05
C THR A 11 12.77 4.08 13.78
N GLY A 12 12.98 4.01 15.09
CA GLY A 12 12.45 2.93 15.94
C GLY A 12 13.41 1.76 16.17
N THR A 13 14.57 1.73 15.51
CA THR A 13 15.62 0.74 15.81
C THR A 13 16.30 1.09 17.14
N ARG A 14 16.70 0.06 17.89
CA ARG A 14 17.35 0.19 19.21
C ARG A 14 18.40 -0.90 19.36
N GLU A 15 19.45 -0.65 20.13
CA GLU A 15 20.50 -1.66 20.42
C GLU A 15 19.95 -2.83 21.25
N SER A 16 18.91 -2.60 22.05
CA SER A 16 18.22 -3.64 22.83
C SER A 16 17.36 -4.57 21.99
N ASN A 17 17.00 -4.18 20.76
CA ASN A 17 16.18 -5.00 19.88
C ASN A 17 17.02 -6.11 19.25
N SER A 18 16.40 -7.28 19.04
CA SER A 18 17.05 -8.33 18.26
C SER A 18 17.37 -7.83 16.84
N GLY A 19 18.44 -8.35 16.24
CA GLY A 19 18.82 -7.98 14.86
C GLY A 19 17.71 -8.27 13.84
N GLY A 20 16.91 -9.32 14.07
CA GLY A 20 15.72 -9.61 13.25
C GLY A 20 14.65 -8.52 13.35
N LEU A 21 14.33 -8.08 14.56
CA LEU A 21 13.34 -7.02 14.78
C LEU A 21 13.80 -5.69 14.16
N ASN A 22 15.06 -5.29 14.35
CA ASN A 22 15.59 -4.08 13.72
C ASN A 22 15.53 -4.14 12.18
N ASN A 23 15.80 -5.31 11.58
CA ASN A 23 15.63 -5.48 10.14
C ASN A 23 14.17 -5.31 9.70
N THR A 24 13.24 -5.89 10.44
CA THR A 24 11.79 -5.78 10.15
C THR A 24 11.27 -4.34 10.31
N ILE A 25 11.79 -3.58 11.27
CA ILE A 25 11.51 -2.14 11.42
C ILE A 25 12.00 -1.38 10.19
N ARG A 26 13.25 -1.59 9.77
CA ARG A 26 13.83 -0.94 8.57
C ARG A 26 13.04 -1.26 7.31
N ILE A 27 12.66 -2.51 7.11
CA ILE A 27 11.83 -2.94 5.98
C ILE A 27 10.47 -2.23 6.01
N SER A 28 9.81 -2.20 7.18
CA SER A 28 8.51 -1.54 7.31
C SER A 28 8.61 -0.03 7.02
N ASN A 29 9.65 0.64 7.54
CA ASN A 29 9.94 2.05 7.24
C ASN A 29 10.22 2.26 5.75
N PHE A 30 11.03 1.39 5.14
CA PHE A 30 11.32 1.44 3.72
C PHE A 30 10.05 1.30 2.88
N VAL A 31 9.21 0.30 3.17
CA VAL A 31 7.95 0.09 2.47
C VAL A 31 7.05 1.32 2.64
N GLY A 32 6.84 1.83 3.86
CA GLY A 32 6.01 3.02 4.05
C GLY A 32 6.53 4.25 3.29
N LEU A 33 7.85 4.50 3.30
CA LEU A 33 8.46 5.60 2.53
C LEU A 33 8.36 5.39 1.01
N PHE A 34 8.63 4.18 0.53
CA PHE A 34 8.52 3.79 -0.87
C PHE A 34 7.10 4.03 -1.37
N TYR A 35 6.09 3.56 -0.63
CA TYR A 35 4.69 3.73 -1.01
C TYR A 35 4.24 5.18 -0.89
N ALA A 36 4.61 5.89 0.17
CA ALA A 36 4.27 7.32 0.30
C ALA A 36 4.83 8.15 -0.86
N THR A 37 6.07 7.88 -1.28
CA THR A 37 6.76 8.70 -2.29
C THR A 37 6.52 8.25 -3.72
N LEU A 38 6.75 6.98 -4.04
CA LEU A 38 6.70 6.49 -5.42
C LEU A 38 5.30 6.09 -5.89
N ILE A 39 4.38 5.83 -4.97
CA ILE A 39 2.99 5.49 -5.29
C ILE A 39 2.06 6.64 -4.91
N GLY A 40 2.14 7.11 -3.67
CA GLY A 40 1.30 8.15 -3.10
C GLY A 40 1.38 9.47 -3.86
N VAL A 41 2.59 10.02 -4.04
CA VAL A 41 2.76 11.32 -4.74
C VAL A 41 2.25 11.27 -6.18
N PRO A 42 2.63 10.30 -7.03
CA PRO A 42 2.05 10.20 -8.39
C PRO A 42 0.53 10.07 -8.37
N PHE A 43 -0.03 9.28 -7.46
CA PHE A 43 -1.49 9.10 -7.38
C PHE A 43 -2.22 10.36 -6.91
N ILE A 44 -1.61 11.15 -6.00
CA ILE A 44 -2.10 12.49 -5.63
C ILE A 44 -2.12 13.40 -6.86
N ILE A 45 -1.02 13.46 -7.63
CA ILE A 45 -0.92 14.33 -8.82
C ILE A 45 -1.97 13.93 -9.87
N ILE A 46 -2.07 12.64 -10.17
CA ILE A 46 -3.07 12.09 -11.08
C ILE A 46 -4.48 12.46 -10.61
N THR A 47 -4.81 12.17 -9.35
CA THR A 47 -6.14 12.44 -8.81
C THR A 47 -6.44 13.94 -8.80
N PHE A 48 -5.45 14.79 -8.50
CA PHE A 48 -5.63 16.24 -8.56
C PHE A 48 -5.98 16.74 -9.96
N ILE A 49 -5.38 16.16 -11.00
CA ILE A 49 -5.61 16.54 -12.40
C ILE A 49 -6.94 15.99 -12.93
N PHE A 50 -7.22 14.71 -12.70
CA PHE A 50 -8.35 14.01 -13.33
C PHE A 50 -9.61 13.94 -12.47
N VAL A 51 -9.48 13.86 -11.15
CA VAL A 51 -10.59 13.61 -10.21
C VAL A 51 -10.40 14.43 -8.93
N ARG A 52 -10.36 15.76 -9.07
CA ARG A 52 -9.95 16.69 -8.00
C ARG A 52 -10.73 16.50 -6.69
N THR A 53 -12.01 16.15 -6.78
CA THR A 53 -12.89 15.90 -5.62
C THR A 53 -12.42 14.76 -4.73
N LEU A 54 -11.66 13.80 -5.28
CA LEU A 54 -11.13 12.65 -4.55
C LEU A 54 -9.66 12.78 -4.13
N VAL A 55 -9.02 13.93 -4.34
CA VAL A 55 -7.58 14.10 -4.02
C VAL A 55 -7.24 13.87 -2.55
N TRP A 56 -8.21 14.08 -1.65
CA TRP A 56 -8.04 13.84 -0.22
C TRP A 56 -7.81 12.36 0.10
N VAL A 57 -8.30 11.43 -0.73
CA VAL A 57 -8.15 9.98 -0.52
C VAL A 57 -6.66 9.58 -0.59
N PRO A 58 -5.92 9.86 -1.68
CA PRO A 58 -4.50 9.54 -1.72
C PRO A 58 -3.63 10.42 -0.82
N ILE A 59 -4.05 11.64 -0.47
CA ILE A 59 -3.37 12.43 0.58
C ILE A 59 -3.47 11.70 1.93
N GLY A 60 -4.68 11.27 2.30
CA GLY A 60 -4.93 10.47 3.50
C GLY A 60 -4.10 9.19 3.50
N GLY A 61 -4.04 8.50 2.36
CA GLY A 61 -3.19 7.31 2.21
C GLY A 61 -1.72 7.54 2.37
N THR A 62 -1.21 8.58 1.72
CA THR A 62 0.19 8.97 1.84
C THR A 62 0.52 9.30 3.30
N ALA A 63 -0.38 9.99 4.02
CA ALA A 63 -0.23 10.24 5.43
C ALA A 63 -0.23 8.94 6.26
N MET A 64 -1.15 8.00 6.00
CA MET A 64 -1.19 6.70 6.68
C MET A 64 0.10 5.88 6.44
N PHE A 65 0.68 5.93 5.25
CA PHE A 65 1.97 5.31 4.98
C PHE A 65 3.11 5.95 5.79
N LEU A 66 3.11 7.27 5.97
CA LEU A 66 4.10 7.99 6.78
C LEU A 66 3.91 7.75 8.29
N MET A 67 2.70 7.43 8.75
CA MET A 67 2.42 7.07 10.16
C MET A 67 3.16 5.81 10.63
N ILE A 68 3.77 5.04 9.73
CA ILE A 68 4.69 3.95 10.07
C ILE A 68 5.84 4.42 10.98
N LEU A 69 6.38 5.62 10.71
CA LEU A 69 7.55 6.16 11.41
C LEU A 69 7.23 6.44 12.88
N PRO A 70 6.18 7.22 13.22
CA PRO A 70 5.83 7.44 14.61
C PRO A 70 5.42 6.13 15.30
N PHE A 71 4.68 5.21 14.65
CA PHE A 71 4.34 3.93 15.27
C PHE A 71 5.56 3.07 15.60
N ASN A 72 6.54 2.99 14.69
CA ASN A 72 7.78 2.28 14.97
C ASN A 72 8.63 3.00 16.03
N HIS A 73 8.60 4.33 16.09
CA HIS A 73 9.29 5.09 17.12
C HIS A 73 8.79 4.77 18.54
N ILE A 74 7.48 4.60 18.71
CA ILE A 74 6.84 4.24 19.99
C ILE A 74 6.65 2.72 20.18
N GLU A 75 7.42 1.90 19.46
CA GLU A 75 7.46 0.43 19.60
C GLU A 75 6.16 -0.32 19.22
N LEU A 76 5.24 0.33 18.50
CA LEU A 76 4.01 -0.30 17.99
C LEU A 76 4.24 -1.05 16.67
N TYR A 77 5.27 -1.89 16.62
CA TYR A 77 5.77 -2.55 15.39
C TYR A 77 4.75 -3.47 14.70
N ARG A 78 3.84 -4.08 15.45
CA ARG A 78 2.78 -4.92 14.86
C ARG A 78 1.67 -4.06 14.29
N THR A 79 1.22 -3.07 15.05
CA THR A 79 0.19 -2.11 14.60
C THR A 79 0.62 -1.39 13.34
N SER A 80 1.89 -0.99 13.27
CA SER A 80 2.45 -0.29 12.12
C SER A 80 2.37 -1.13 10.83
N ARG A 81 2.69 -2.43 10.91
CA ARG A 81 2.53 -3.39 9.79
C ARG A 81 1.08 -3.67 9.43
N ILE A 82 0.18 -3.74 10.41
CA ILE A 82 -1.27 -3.87 10.17
C ILE A 82 -1.79 -2.65 9.40
N VAL A 83 -1.39 -1.45 9.83
CA VAL A 83 -1.78 -0.19 9.17
C VAL A 83 -1.25 -0.13 7.75
N LEU A 84 0.03 -0.44 7.53
CA LEU A 84 0.60 -0.51 6.18
C LEU A 84 -0.14 -1.50 5.28
N SER A 85 -0.61 -2.63 5.84
CA SER A 85 -1.32 -3.65 5.09
C SER A 85 -2.76 -3.26 4.75
N LEU A 86 -3.47 -2.63 5.69
CA LEU A 86 -4.89 -2.29 5.52
C LEU A 86 -5.11 -0.97 4.80
N ALA A 87 -4.30 0.05 5.09
CA ALA A 87 -4.47 1.39 4.53
C ALA A 87 -4.65 1.39 3.01
N PRO A 88 -3.75 0.80 2.20
CA PRO A 88 -3.90 0.82 0.74
C PRO A 88 -5.18 0.15 0.25
N ILE A 89 -5.57 -0.98 0.84
CA ILE A 89 -6.76 -1.72 0.46
C ILE A 89 -8.01 -0.90 0.80
N THR A 90 -8.11 -0.41 2.03
CA THR A 90 -9.22 0.42 2.48
C THR A 90 -9.37 1.66 1.60
N LEU A 91 -8.26 2.32 1.27
CA LEU A 91 -8.30 3.54 0.47
C LEU A 91 -8.64 3.27 -0.98
N ALA A 92 -8.14 2.18 -1.57
CA ALA A 92 -8.55 1.78 -2.91
C ALA A 92 -10.06 1.49 -2.95
N ASN A 93 -10.59 0.80 -1.92
CA ASN A 93 -12.01 0.52 -1.83
C ASN A 93 -12.87 1.78 -1.63
N ILE A 94 -12.42 2.72 -0.79
CA ILE A 94 -13.08 4.04 -0.66
C ILE A 94 -13.04 4.77 -2.00
N TYR A 95 -11.89 4.80 -2.67
CA TYR A 95 -11.75 5.45 -3.96
C TYR A 95 -12.69 4.85 -5.01
N SER A 96 -12.74 3.51 -5.11
CA SER A 96 -13.64 2.78 -6.01
C SER A 96 -15.12 2.99 -5.68
N ALA A 97 -15.49 3.07 -4.39
CA ALA A 97 -16.86 3.31 -3.96
C ALA A 97 -17.37 4.71 -4.35
N TYR A 98 -16.47 5.69 -4.51
CA TYR A 98 -16.79 7.01 -5.07
C TYR A 98 -16.74 7.05 -6.61
N LEU A 99 -15.92 6.21 -7.22
CA LEU A 99 -15.61 6.28 -8.64
C LEU A 99 -16.62 5.49 -9.51
N LEU A 100 -17.11 4.36 -9.00
CA LEU A 100 -17.88 3.38 -9.77
C LEU A 100 -19.37 3.49 -9.47
N GLU A 101 -20.19 3.15 -10.47
CA GLU A 101 -21.63 2.96 -10.30
C GLU A 101 -21.93 1.59 -9.67
N GLU A 102 -23.14 1.43 -9.12
CA GLU A 102 -23.56 0.17 -8.50
C GLU A 102 -23.54 -0.98 -9.53
N GLY A 103 -22.91 -2.09 -9.16
CA GLY A 103 -22.74 -3.25 -10.04
C GLY A 103 -21.70 -3.08 -11.16
N GLN A 104 -21.01 -1.94 -11.25
CA GLN A 104 -19.95 -1.74 -12.21
C GLN A 104 -18.64 -2.41 -11.74
N ASP A 105 -17.99 -3.11 -12.67
CA ASP A 105 -16.68 -3.73 -12.43
C ASP A 105 -15.56 -2.68 -12.33
N LEU A 106 -14.57 -2.98 -11.49
CA LEU A 106 -13.37 -2.17 -11.35
C LEU A 106 -12.53 -2.22 -12.65
N PRO A 107 -12.14 -1.06 -13.23
CA PRO A 107 -11.23 -1.04 -14.38
C PRO A 107 -9.98 -1.86 -14.12
N GLU A 108 -9.54 -2.63 -15.12
CA GLU A 108 -8.41 -3.58 -14.99
C GLU A 108 -7.16 -2.94 -14.38
N SER A 109 -6.87 -1.69 -14.76
CA SER A 109 -5.71 -0.94 -14.26
C SER A 109 -5.77 -0.73 -12.74
N LEU A 110 -6.95 -0.42 -12.20
CA LEU A 110 -7.18 -0.29 -10.77
C LEU A 110 -7.24 -1.67 -10.09
N ALA A 111 -7.77 -2.70 -10.75
CA ALA A 111 -7.72 -4.06 -10.22
C ALA A 111 -6.28 -4.55 -10.00
N LEU A 112 -5.36 -4.22 -10.92
CA LEU A 112 -3.94 -4.54 -10.77
C LEU A 112 -3.32 -3.89 -9.52
N ILE A 113 -3.62 -2.61 -9.25
CA ILE A 113 -3.05 -1.93 -8.08
C ILE A 113 -3.61 -2.51 -6.77
N VAL A 114 -4.91 -2.81 -6.73
CA VAL A 114 -5.56 -3.47 -5.58
C VAL A 114 -4.96 -4.86 -5.35
N GLY A 115 -4.75 -5.63 -6.40
CA GLY A 115 -4.09 -6.94 -6.32
C GLY A 115 -2.69 -6.85 -5.69
N CYS A 116 -1.92 -5.82 -6.02
CA CYS A 116 -0.62 -5.59 -5.36
C CYS A 116 -0.78 -5.33 -3.85
N PHE A 117 -1.80 -4.57 -3.45
CA PHE A 117 -2.07 -4.27 -2.04
C PHE A 117 -2.50 -5.51 -1.25
N VAL A 118 -3.23 -6.44 -1.86
CA VAL A 118 -3.59 -7.73 -1.24
C VAL A 118 -2.35 -8.58 -0.92
N VAL A 119 -1.29 -8.47 -1.71
CA VAL A 119 -0.03 -9.21 -1.49
C VAL A 119 0.89 -8.52 -0.48
N MET A 120 0.70 -7.23 -0.20
CA MET A 120 1.54 -6.46 0.73
C MET A 120 1.74 -7.09 2.12
N PRO A 121 0.73 -7.68 2.78
CA PRO A 121 0.93 -8.29 4.10
C PRO A 121 2.03 -9.37 4.10
N PHE A 122 2.22 -10.09 3.00
CA PHE A 122 3.26 -11.12 2.90
C PHE A 122 4.67 -10.53 2.90
N SER A 123 4.87 -9.31 2.38
CA SER A 123 6.17 -8.64 2.41
C SER A 123 6.49 -8.05 3.79
N LEU A 124 5.48 -7.74 4.60
CA LEU A 124 5.61 -7.07 5.89
C LEU A 124 5.67 -8.02 7.10
N PHE A 125 4.91 -9.12 7.09
CA PHE A 125 4.86 -10.04 8.22
C PHE A 125 5.92 -11.14 8.11
N GLU A 126 6.56 -11.46 9.24
CA GLU A 126 7.48 -12.60 9.36
C GLU A 126 6.72 -13.92 9.45
N TRP A 127 7.43 -15.02 9.21
CA TRP A 127 6.85 -16.36 9.31
C TRP A 127 6.17 -16.63 10.65
N ALA A 128 6.77 -16.15 11.76
CA ALA A 128 6.19 -16.24 13.10
C ALA A 128 4.83 -15.52 13.23
N ASP A 129 4.65 -14.42 12.49
CA ASP A 129 3.43 -13.61 12.46
C ASP A 129 2.58 -13.87 11.20
N ARG A 130 2.87 -14.91 10.40
CA ARG A 130 2.23 -15.15 9.08
C ARG A 130 0.71 -15.23 9.12
N LYS A 131 0.15 -15.67 10.25
CA LYS A 131 -1.30 -15.73 10.45
C LYS A 131 -1.95 -14.37 10.26
N TYR A 132 -1.32 -13.29 10.75
CA TYR A 132 -1.82 -11.93 10.57
C TYR A 132 -1.74 -11.53 9.10
N GLY A 133 -0.62 -11.83 8.44
CA GLY A 133 -0.46 -11.62 7.00
C GLY A 133 -1.56 -12.29 6.18
N CYS A 134 -1.83 -13.58 6.42
CA CYS A 134 -2.87 -14.33 5.73
C CYS A 134 -4.28 -13.79 6.03
N ILE A 135 -4.57 -13.41 7.28
CA ILE A 135 -5.87 -12.83 7.66
C ILE A 135 -6.08 -11.50 6.93
N LEU A 136 -5.07 -10.63 6.91
CA LEU A 136 -5.16 -9.33 6.27
C LEU A 136 -5.24 -9.44 4.74
N ALA A 137 -4.48 -10.35 4.14
CA ALA A 137 -4.58 -10.64 2.71
C ALA A 137 -5.94 -11.24 2.35
N GLY A 138 -6.46 -12.16 3.18
CA GLY A 138 -7.80 -12.73 3.02
C GLY A 138 -8.89 -11.68 3.13
N LEU A 139 -8.81 -10.80 4.14
CA LEU A 139 -9.72 -9.66 4.28
C LEU A 139 -9.64 -8.75 3.05
N GLY A 140 -8.43 -8.47 2.57
CA GLY A 140 -8.20 -7.73 1.34
C GLY A 140 -8.89 -8.33 0.13
N GLY A 141 -8.67 -9.64 -0.09
CA GLY A 141 -9.32 -10.39 -1.16
C GLY A 141 -10.84 -10.38 -1.04
N VAL A 142 -11.40 -10.58 0.16
CA VAL A 142 -12.85 -10.51 0.39
C VAL A 142 -13.39 -9.12 0.06
N THR A 143 -12.74 -8.05 0.53
CA THR A 143 -13.19 -6.69 0.20
C THR A 143 -13.15 -6.44 -1.30
N TYR A 144 -12.08 -6.84 -1.99
CA TYR A 144 -12.00 -6.76 -3.45
C TYR A 144 -13.12 -7.52 -4.15
N LEU A 145 -13.43 -8.75 -3.73
CA LEU A 145 -14.51 -9.55 -4.32
C LEU A 145 -15.90 -8.96 -4.04
N LEU A 146 -16.08 -8.27 -2.92
CA LEU A 146 -17.32 -7.59 -2.58
C LEU A 146 -17.43 -6.19 -3.21
N GLN A 147 -16.41 -5.74 -3.96
CA GLN A 147 -16.40 -4.41 -4.55
C GLN A 147 -17.64 -4.07 -5.38
N PRO A 148 -18.15 -4.96 -6.26
CA PRO A 148 -19.38 -4.67 -7.02
C PRO A 148 -20.61 -4.40 -6.14
N VAL A 149 -20.64 -4.92 -4.91
CA VAL A 149 -21.75 -4.76 -3.96
C VAL A 149 -21.77 -3.37 -3.32
N TYR A 150 -20.58 -2.79 -3.06
CA TYR A 150 -20.46 -1.46 -2.48
C TYR A 150 -20.03 -0.37 -3.46
N ALA A 151 -19.87 -0.72 -4.73
CA ALA A 151 -19.71 0.22 -5.83
C ALA A 151 -20.88 1.22 -5.79
N GLY A 152 -20.58 2.50 -5.94
CA GLY A 152 -21.60 3.54 -5.92
C GLY A 152 -22.19 3.84 -4.54
N TRP A 153 -21.76 3.24 -3.43
CA TRP A 153 -22.30 3.63 -2.11
C TRP A 153 -22.04 5.11 -1.76
N PHE A 154 -20.99 5.70 -2.33
CA PHE A 154 -20.70 7.11 -2.18
C PHE A 154 -20.86 7.82 -3.52
N HIS A 155 -22.04 8.35 -3.81
CA HIS A 155 -22.25 9.10 -5.04
C HIS A 155 -21.49 10.43 -5.00
N LEU A 156 -20.76 10.72 -6.08
CA LEU A 156 -20.32 12.08 -6.40
C LEU A 156 -21.37 12.69 -7.32
N ASP A 157 -21.70 13.97 -7.09
CA ASP A 157 -22.64 14.71 -7.95
C ASP A 157 -22.13 14.91 -9.39
N THR A 158 -20.85 14.61 -9.63
CA THR A 158 -20.21 14.68 -10.94
C THR A 158 -19.93 13.30 -11.50
N SER A 159 -20.50 12.99 -12.67
CA SER A 159 -20.15 11.82 -13.46
C SER A 159 -18.68 11.91 -13.90
N ILE A 160 -17.83 11.05 -13.35
CA ILE A 160 -16.43 10.94 -13.75
C ILE A 160 -16.37 10.04 -14.99
N ASP A 161 -15.74 10.52 -16.06
CA ASP A 161 -15.50 9.70 -17.24
C ASP A 161 -14.45 8.62 -16.93
N LEU A 162 -14.88 7.37 -16.82
CA LEU A 162 -14.03 6.23 -16.51
C LEU A 162 -13.18 5.76 -17.69
N SER A 163 -13.46 6.22 -18.91
CA SER A 163 -12.70 5.85 -20.11
C SER A 163 -11.21 6.20 -20.00
N ILE A 164 -10.87 7.18 -19.16
CA ILE A 164 -9.49 7.57 -18.85
C ILE A 164 -8.69 6.41 -18.21
N PHE A 165 -9.35 5.56 -17.42
CA PHE A 165 -8.75 4.39 -16.75
C PHE A 165 -8.72 3.14 -17.65
N GLU A 166 -9.54 3.09 -18.69
CA GLU A 166 -9.71 1.93 -19.58
C GLU A 166 -8.89 2.02 -20.88
N SER A 167 -8.82 3.20 -21.50
CA SER A 167 -8.16 3.40 -22.80
C SER A 167 -7.21 4.59 -22.85
N GLY A 168 -7.12 5.40 -21.79
CA GLY A 168 -6.29 6.60 -21.75
C GLY A 168 -4.82 6.36 -21.34
N PRO A 169 -3.97 7.41 -21.42
CA PRO A 169 -2.61 7.39 -20.89
C PRO A 169 -2.55 7.01 -19.41
N LEU A 170 -3.62 7.30 -18.66
CA LEU A 170 -3.71 6.98 -17.24
C LEU A 170 -3.71 5.47 -16.99
N ARG A 171 -4.30 4.65 -17.87
CA ARG A 171 -4.18 3.18 -17.80
C ARG A 171 -2.73 2.73 -17.76
N VAL A 172 -1.90 3.27 -18.66
CA VAL A 172 -0.48 2.91 -18.76
C VAL A 172 0.28 3.37 -17.52
N ILE A 173 0.00 4.57 -17.03
CA ILE A 173 0.64 5.11 -15.82
C ILE A 173 0.27 4.26 -14.60
N VAL A 174 -1.00 3.94 -14.41
CA VAL A 174 -1.47 3.10 -13.29
C VAL A 174 -0.88 1.69 -13.38
N ALA A 175 -0.83 1.10 -14.58
CA ALA A 175 -0.19 -0.20 -14.79
C ALA A 175 1.32 -0.16 -14.45
N ALA A 176 2.02 0.90 -14.86
CA ALA A 176 3.43 1.09 -14.50
C ALA A 176 3.61 1.24 -12.98
N LEU A 177 2.74 1.98 -12.30
CA LEU A 177 2.75 2.09 -10.83
C LEU A 177 2.45 0.74 -10.16
N ALA A 178 1.53 -0.06 -10.69
CA ALA A 178 1.25 -1.40 -10.19
C ALA A 178 2.47 -2.34 -10.36
N LEU A 179 3.16 -2.27 -11.50
CA LEU A 179 4.41 -3.02 -11.71
C LEU A 179 5.53 -2.58 -10.75
N LEU A 180 5.69 -1.27 -10.53
CA LEU A 180 6.65 -0.74 -9.56
C LEU A 180 6.31 -1.20 -8.13
N CYS A 181 5.02 -1.17 -7.78
CA CYS A 181 4.48 -1.65 -6.52
C CYS A 181 4.80 -3.14 -6.31
N MET A 182 4.43 -3.99 -7.26
CA MET A 182 4.72 -5.43 -7.21
C MET A 182 6.23 -5.72 -7.17
N GLY A 183 7.02 -5.04 -8.00
CA GLY A 183 8.48 -5.15 -8.00
C GLY A 183 9.09 -4.80 -6.64
N GLY A 184 8.64 -3.71 -6.01
CA GLY A 184 9.06 -3.33 -4.66
C GLY A 184 8.72 -4.38 -3.60
N LEU A 185 7.53 -4.98 -3.68
CA LEU A 185 7.11 -6.07 -2.79
C LEU A 185 7.96 -7.33 -2.99
N LEU A 186 8.21 -7.73 -4.23
CA LEU A 186 9.04 -8.88 -4.57
C LEU A 186 10.49 -8.68 -4.12
N LEU A 187 11.07 -7.51 -4.36
CA LEU A 187 12.42 -7.18 -3.88
C LEU A 187 12.51 -7.25 -2.35
N THR A 188 11.48 -6.76 -1.66
CA THR A 188 11.39 -6.85 -0.20
C THR A 188 11.34 -8.31 0.27
N LEU A 189 10.56 -9.15 -0.41
CA LEU A 189 10.49 -10.59 -0.12
C LEU A 189 11.83 -11.30 -0.37
N VAL A 190 12.48 -11.04 -1.51
CA VAL A 190 13.79 -11.62 -1.85
C VAL A 190 14.85 -11.20 -0.84
N TYR A 191 14.90 -9.91 -0.50
CA TYR A 191 15.84 -9.40 0.51
C TYR A 191 15.62 -10.06 1.88
N ARG A 192 14.37 -10.28 2.28
CA ARG A 192 14.06 -10.97 3.53
C ARG A 192 14.52 -12.42 3.52
N ASN A 193 14.30 -13.12 2.42
CA ASN A 193 14.70 -14.51 2.28
C ASN A 193 16.24 -14.66 2.34
N SER A 194 17.00 -13.80 1.66
CA SER A 194 18.46 -13.87 1.69
C SER A 194 19.06 -13.57 3.08
N VAL A 195 18.45 -12.64 3.83
CA VAL A 195 18.85 -12.38 5.23
C VAL A 195 18.55 -13.56 6.15
N LEU A 196 17.49 -14.33 5.87
CA LEU A 196 17.17 -15.53 6.64
C LEU A 196 18.14 -16.66 6.31
N GLU A 197 18.46 -16.92 5.04
CA GLU A 197 19.40 -17.98 4.63
C GLU A 197 20.77 -17.82 5.30
N ASN A 198 21.32 -16.60 5.31
CA ASN A 198 22.61 -16.30 5.95
C ASN A 198 22.64 -16.50 7.48
N LYS A 199 21.48 -16.67 8.14
CA LYS A 199 21.43 -17.00 9.58
C LYS A 199 21.55 -18.50 9.85
N TRP A 200 21.31 -19.33 8.84
CA TRP A 200 21.29 -20.79 8.96
C TRP A 200 22.46 -21.48 8.26
N SER A 201 23.27 -20.74 7.51
CA SER A 201 24.57 -21.15 6.95
C SER A 201 25.72 -20.88 7.92
#